data_AF-A0A3B7MT26-F1
#
_entry.id   AF-A0A3B7MT26-F1
#
_cell.length_a   1.000
_cell.length_b   1.000
_cell.length_c   1.000
_cell.angle_alpha   90.00
_cell.angle_beta   90.00
_cell.angle_gamma   90.00
#
_symmetry.space_group_name_H-M   'P 1'
#
loop_
_entity.id
_entity.type
_entity.pdbx_description
1 polymer ?
#
loop_
_entity_poly.entity_id
_entity_poly.type
_entity_poly.pdbx_seq_one_letter_code
_entity_poly.pdbx_strand_id
1 'polypeptide(L)'
;MSTQSLSPEESLRVIQTMINKTRQQISGQSHYFLVWGWCTLAACVGQFLLMTVFHSPRHYLVWLITIPCAIYTIWFSSREEKKNKVRTYAADNMSYLWTGVGISFFVVSVIFMKIGWFNCYPFYIMFYGLGSFVSGRILRFTPLVVGGIINWALALAAIWAPFGYQPLFAAAALLFSYIIPGHLLRSSQRESA
;
A
#
# COMPACT_ATOMS: atom_id res chain seq x y z
N MET A 1 5.51 37.77 -21.06
CA MET A 1 6.44 36.82 -20.44
C MET A 1 7.42 36.39 -21.53
N SER A 2 8.66 36.84 -21.45
CA SER A 2 9.72 36.47 -22.39
C SER A 2 10.12 35.01 -22.13
N THR A 3 9.86 34.13 -23.08
CA THR A 3 10.41 32.77 -23.12
C THR A 3 11.91 32.87 -23.36
N GLN A 4 12.69 33.06 -22.29
CA GLN A 4 14.13 32.84 -22.35
C GLN A 4 14.36 31.38 -22.73
N SER A 5 14.99 31.15 -23.88
CA SER A 5 15.44 29.83 -24.30
C SER A 5 16.54 29.39 -23.33
N LEU A 6 16.23 28.39 -22.49
CA LEU A 6 17.20 27.78 -21.58
C LEU A 6 18.42 27.34 -22.38
N SER A 7 19.63 27.54 -21.83
CA SER A 7 20.83 26.96 -22.44
C SER A 7 20.71 25.42 -22.46
N PRO A 8 21.43 24.71 -23.34
CA PRO A 8 21.51 23.26 -23.32
C PRO A 8 21.92 22.71 -21.93
N GLU A 9 22.86 23.36 -21.23
CA GLU A 9 23.26 22.94 -19.88
C GLU A 9 22.15 23.19 -18.85
N GLU A 10 21.43 24.31 -18.94
CA GLU A 10 20.32 24.62 -18.04
C GLU A 10 19.14 23.67 -18.23
N SER A 11 18.84 23.33 -19.49
CA SER A 11 17.80 22.34 -19.83
C SER A 11 18.14 20.97 -19.27
N LEU A 12 19.40 20.51 -19.46
CA LEU A 12 19.89 19.26 -18.87
C LEU A 12 19.83 19.29 -17.34
N ARG A 13 20.21 20.42 -16.71
CA ARG A 13 20.15 20.59 -15.25
C ARG A 13 18.72 20.54 -14.73
N VAL A 14 17.76 21.15 -15.42
CA VAL A 14 16.34 21.09 -15.06
C VAL A 14 15.82 19.66 -15.19
N ILE A 15 16.13 18.96 -16.28
CA ILE A 15 15.75 17.56 -16.48
C ILE A 15 16.33 16.69 -15.36
N GLN A 16 17.61 16.83 -15.04
CA GLN A 16 18.26 16.07 -13.98
C GLN A 16 17.62 16.34 -12.61
N THR A 17 17.29 17.60 -12.33
CA THR A 17 16.62 17.99 -11.08
C THR A 17 15.22 17.39 -11.01
N MET A 18 14.46 17.39 -12.11
CA MET A 18 13.12 16.79 -12.19
C MET A 18 13.17 15.27 -12.04
N ILE A 19 14.14 14.60 -12.66
CA ILE A 19 14.38 13.16 -12.52
C ILE A 19 14.74 12.83 -11.06
N ASN A 20 15.70 13.55 -10.48
CA ASN A 20 16.15 13.32 -9.11
C ASN A 20 15.03 13.57 -8.08
N LYS A 21 14.25 14.64 -8.25
CA LYS A 21 13.12 14.97 -7.36
C LYS A 21 12.01 13.92 -7.46
N THR A 22 11.71 13.44 -8.66
CA THR A 22 10.75 12.35 -8.88
C THR A 22 11.24 11.06 -8.21
N ARG A 23 12.53 10.72 -8.35
CA ARG A 23 13.15 9.54 -7.72
C ARG A 23 13.15 9.59 -6.19
N GLN A 24 13.50 10.75 -5.61
CA GLN A 24 13.55 10.93 -4.16
C GLN A 24 12.15 10.82 -3.53
N GLN A 25 11.13 11.35 -4.20
CA GLN A 25 9.72 11.22 -3.80
C GLN A 25 9.20 9.78 -3.85
N ILE A 26 9.68 8.98 -4.81
CA ILE A 26 9.36 7.55 -4.94
C ILE A 26 9.99 6.72 -3.81
N SER A 27 11.16 7.14 -3.31
CA SER A 27 11.94 6.38 -2.32
C SER A 27 11.31 6.32 -0.92
N GLY A 28 10.78 7.43 -0.41
CA GLY A 28 10.19 7.51 0.93
C GLY A 28 8.95 6.62 1.11
N GLN A 29 8.18 6.42 0.03
CA GLN A 29 6.93 5.66 0.10
C GLN A 29 7.14 4.14 0.20
N SER A 30 8.29 3.62 -0.25
CA SER A 30 8.59 2.19 -0.25
C SER A 30 8.53 1.57 1.15
N HIS A 31 8.96 2.32 2.17
CA HIS A 31 8.96 1.86 3.57
C HIS A 31 7.55 1.56 4.08
N TYR A 32 6.60 2.45 3.79
CA TYR A 32 5.20 2.29 4.20
C TYR A 32 4.56 1.04 3.57
N PHE A 33 4.78 0.80 2.26
CA PHE A 33 4.30 -0.41 1.59
C PHE A 33 4.89 -1.69 2.17
N LEU A 34 6.19 -1.70 2.50
CA LEU A 34 6.84 -2.88 3.07
C LEU A 34 6.33 -3.19 4.49
N VAL A 35 6.25 -2.17 5.35
CA VAL A 35 5.79 -2.32 6.74
C VAL A 35 4.36 -2.85 6.78
N TRP A 36 3.44 -2.21 6.05
CA TRP A 36 2.05 -2.66 5.98
C TRP A 36 1.89 -4.00 5.25
N GLY A 37 2.69 -4.24 4.21
CA GLY A 37 2.66 -5.47 3.43
C GLY A 37 3.01 -6.69 4.30
N TRP A 38 4.16 -6.63 4.99
CA TRP A 38 4.61 -7.72 5.86
C TRP A 38 3.72 -7.92 7.09
N CYS A 39 3.29 -6.82 7.73
CA CYS A 39 2.39 -6.88 8.88
C CYS A 39 1.06 -7.55 8.52
N THR A 40 0.44 -7.12 7.41
CA THR A 40 -0.86 -7.65 6.97
C THR A 40 -0.73 -9.07 6.42
N LEU A 41 0.40 -9.41 5.76
CA LEU A 41 0.68 -10.77 5.33
C LEU A 41 0.75 -11.73 6.53
N ALA A 42 1.50 -11.34 7.58
CA ALA A 42 1.59 -12.11 8.82
C ALA A 42 0.22 -12.28 9.49
N ALA A 43 -0.62 -11.24 9.51
CA ALA A 43 -1.99 -11.33 10.01
C ALA A 43 -2.85 -12.30 9.19
N CYS A 44 -2.79 -12.24 7.86
CA CYS A 44 -3.55 -13.11 6.96
C CYS A 44 -3.17 -14.58 7.14
N VAL A 45 -1.86 -14.88 7.14
CA VAL A 45 -1.33 -16.23 7.36
C VAL A 45 -1.69 -16.71 8.77
N GLY A 46 -1.50 -15.87 9.78
CA GLY A 46 -1.86 -16.17 11.17
C GLY A 46 -3.33 -16.50 11.33
N GLN A 47 -4.22 -15.72 10.70
CA GLN A 47 -5.66 -16.00 10.72
C GLN A 47 -5.98 -17.33 10.07
N PHE A 48 -5.41 -17.58 8.88
CA PHE A 48 -5.63 -18.82 8.15
C PHE A 48 -5.22 -20.04 8.96
N LEU A 49 -4.04 -20.00 9.60
CA LEU A 49 -3.54 -21.08 10.46
C LEU A 49 -4.42 -21.27 11.70
N LEU A 50 -4.78 -20.18 12.39
CA LEU A 50 -5.63 -20.26 13.58
C LEU A 50 -7.01 -20.86 13.27
N MET A 51 -7.55 -20.55 12.10
CA MET A 51 -8.87 -21.00 11.73
C MET A 51 -8.87 -22.41 11.12
N THR A 52 -7.86 -22.78 10.32
CA THR A 52 -7.83 -24.06 9.58
C THR A 52 -7.11 -25.17 10.35
N VAL A 53 -6.02 -24.84 11.04
CA VAL A 53 -5.21 -25.83 11.78
C VAL A 53 -5.68 -25.92 13.22
N PHE A 54 -5.74 -24.78 13.90
CA PHE A 54 -6.06 -24.72 15.33
C PHE A 54 -7.56 -24.63 15.64
N HIS A 55 -8.41 -24.47 14.61
CA HIS A 55 -9.88 -24.35 14.75
C HIS A 55 -10.30 -23.34 15.83
N SER A 56 -9.50 -22.30 16.03
CA SER A 56 -9.67 -21.35 17.11
C SER A 56 -10.80 -20.38 16.80
N PRO A 57 -11.82 -20.25 17.67
CA PRO A 57 -12.90 -19.28 17.47
C PRO A 57 -12.42 -17.83 17.58
N ARG A 58 -11.21 -17.60 18.09
CA ARG A 58 -10.60 -16.28 18.29
C ARG A 58 -9.58 -15.92 17.20
N HIS A 59 -9.68 -16.53 16.02
CA HIS A 59 -8.79 -16.28 14.89
C HIS A 59 -8.70 -14.80 14.49
N TYR A 60 -9.75 -13.99 14.74
CA TYR A 60 -9.80 -12.56 14.44
C TYR A 60 -8.84 -11.70 15.28
N LEU A 61 -8.34 -12.19 16.42
CA LEU A 61 -7.44 -11.43 17.30
C LEU A 61 -6.09 -11.11 16.65
N VAL A 62 -5.70 -11.83 15.59
CA VAL A 62 -4.45 -11.54 14.87
C VAL A 62 -4.44 -10.13 14.29
N TRP A 63 -5.60 -9.56 13.97
CA TRP A 63 -5.71 -8.20 13.45
C TRP A 63 -5.30 -7.14 14.46
N LEU A 64 -5.15 -7.48 15.75
CA LEU A 64 -4.59 -6.56 16.74
C LEU A 64 -3.14 -6.15 16.41
N ILE A 65 -2.42 -6.92 15.58
CA ILE A 65 -1.10 -6.54 15.06
C ILE A 65 -1.13 -5.24 14.22
N THR A 66 -2.28 -4.85 13.68
CA THR A 66 -2.43 -3.60 12.94
C THR A 66 -2.29 -2.36 13.84
N ILE A 67 -2.61 -2.47 15.13
CA ILE A 67 -2.50 -1.36 16.10
C ILE A 67 -1.03 -0.93 16.28
N PRO A 68 -0.09 -1.80 16.69
CA PRO A 68 1.31 -1.40 16.80
C PRO A 68 1.91 -1.01 15.44
N CYS A 69 1.47 -1.61 14.34
CA CYS A 69 1.88 -1.22 12.99
C CYS A 69 1.45 0.21 12.63
N ALA A 70 0.21 0.59 12.95
CA ALA A 70 -0.29 1.94 12.76
C ALA A 70 0.46 2.95 13.64
N ILE A 71 0.66 2.63 14.93
CA ILE A 71 1.43 3.46 15.87
C ILE A 71 2.85 3.70 15.34
N TYR A 72 3.53 2.63 14.91
CA TYR A 72 4.86 2.72 14.33
C TYR A 72 4.87 3.61 13.08
N THR A 73 3.89 3.45 12.20
CA THR A 73 3.79 4.23 10.96
C THR A 73 3.57 5.72 11.22
N ILE A 74 2.68 6.07 12.17
CA ILE A 74 2.42 7.46 12.56
C ILE A 74 3.66 8.10 13.18
N TRP A 75 4.35 7.37 14.06
CA TRP A 75 5.59 7.83 14.68
C TRP A 75 6.70 8.06 13.66
N PHE A 76 6.86 7.12 12.72
CA PHE A 76 7.85 7.21 11.63
C PHE A 76 7.54 8.40 10.72
N SER A 77 6.28 8.55 10.30
CA SER A 77 5.83 9.67 9.45
C SER A 77 6.07 11.02 10.12
N SER A 78 5.75 11.13 11.41
CA SER A 78 5.95 12.36 12.19
C SER A 78 7.44 12.73 12.31
N ARG A 79 8.35 11.75 12.27
CA ARG A 79 9.80 11.99 12.25
C ARG A 79 10.31 12.40 10.87
N GLU A 80 9.77 11.81 9.80
CA GLU A 80 10.14 12.19 8.43
C GLU A 80 9.67 13.60 8.08
N GLU A 81 8.45 13.99 8.48
CA GLU A 81 7.93 15.34 8.24
C GLU A 81 8.79 16.43 8.90
N LYS A 82 9.33 16.16 10.09
CA LYS A 82 10.24 17.10 10.78
C LYS A 82 11.58 17.27 10.04
N LYS A 83 12.02 16.25 9.31
CA LYS A 83 13.25 16.28 8.50
C LYS A 83 13.01 16.92 7.14
N ASN A 84 11.88 16.63 6.51
CA ASN A 84 11.51 17.09 5.18
C ASN A 84 10.59 18.31 5.27
N LYS A 85 11.18 19.52 5.31
CA LYS A 85 10.44 20.80 5.44
C LYS A 85 9.47 21.13 4.29
N VAL A 86 9.47 20.35 3.19
CA VAL A 86 8.61 20.59 2.03
C VAL A 86 7.81 19.32 1.72
N ARG A 87 6.50 19.34 1.99
CA ARG A 87 5.59 18.29 1.53
C ARG A 87 5.43 18.39 0.01
N THR A 88 5.49 17.25 -0.67
CA THR A 88 5.27 17.19 -2.12
C THR A 88 3.80 16.91 -2.40
N TYR A 89 3.29 17.42 -3.53
CA TYR A 89 1.92 17.13 -3.99
C TYR A 89 1.61 15.62 -4.02
N ALA A 90 2.59 14.79 -4.37
CA ALA A 90 2.38 13.34 -4.37
C ALA A 90 2.30 12.75 -2.96
N ALA A 91 3.08 13.26 -2.00
CA ALA A 91 3.00 12.81 -0.61
C ALA A 91 1.64 13.18 0.00
N ASP A 92 1.12 14.39 -0.27
CA ASP A 92 -0.20 14.81 0.20
C ASP A 92 -1.31 13.97 -0.45
N ASN A 93 -1.27 13.78 -1.77
CA ASN A 93 -2.25 12.93 -2.48
C ASN A 93 -2.22 11.47 -1.98
N MET A 94 -1.05 10.95 -1.64
CA MET A 94 -0.93 9.62 -1.02
C MET A 94 -1.54 9.57 0.37
N SER A 95 -1.30 10.59 1.19
CA SER A 95 -1.89 10.70 2.53
C SER A 95 -3.42 10.74 2.46
N TYR A 96 -3.98 11.55 1.56
CA TYR A 96 -5.43 11.61 1.35
C TYR A 96 -6.00 10.28 0.85
N LEU A 97 -5.32 9.63 -0.11
CA LEU A 97 -5.71 8.32 -0.61
C LEU A 97 -5.77 7.27 0.52
N TRP A 98 -4.69 7.13 1.29
CA TRP A 98 -4.63 6.11 2.35
C TRP A 98 -5.51 6.43 3.55
N THR A 99 -5.74 7.71 3.85
CA THR A 99 -6.75 8.12 4.84
C THR A 99 -8.15 7.69 4.38
N GLY A 100 -8.50 7.94 3.12
CA GLY A 100 -9.77 7.49 2.54
C GLY A 100 -9.93 5.97 2.54
N VAL A 101 -8.87 5.24 2.19
CA VAL A 101 -8.86 3.76 2.25
C VAL A 101 -9.01 3.26 3.70
N GLY A 102 -8.31 3.87 4.66
CA GLY A 102 -8.42 3.52 6.08
C GLY A 102 -9.82 3.76 6.64
N ILE A 103 -10.45 4.89 6.32
CA ILE A 103 -11.85 5.17 6.68
C ILE A 103 -12.76 4.13 6.03
N SER A 104 -12.52 3.79 4.76
CA SER A 104 -13.32 2.77 4.05
C SER A 104 -13.20 1.39 4.71
N PHE A 105 -12.00 0.99 5.15
CA PHE A 105 -11.81 -0.25 5.92
C PHE A 105 -12.61 -0.24 7.22
N PHE A 106 -12.63 0.87 7.95
CA PHE A 106 -13.45 0.99 9.16
C PHE A 106 -14.94 0.85 8.84
N VAL A 107 -15.44 1.56 7.83
CA VAL A 107 -16.86 1.48 7.42
C VAL A 107 -17.24 0.06 6.98
N VAL A 108 -16.42 -0.57 6.15
CA VAL A 108 -16.63 -1.97 5.72
C VAL A 108 -16.66 -2.92 6.90
N SER A 109 -15.76 -2.74 7.88
CA SER A 109 -15.75 -3.57 9.09
C SER A 109 -17.06 -3.45 9.87
N VAL A 110 -17.58 -2.22 10.04
CA VAL A 110 -18.88 -1.98 10.72
C VAL A 110 -20.04 -2.60 9.95
N ILE A 111 -20.05 -2.51 8.62
CA ILE A 111 -21.07 -3.14 7.78
C ILE A 111 -21.07 -4.67 8.00
N PHE A 112 -19.91 -5.30 7.92
CA PHE A 112 -19.77 -6.75 8.07
C PHE A 112 -20.00 -7.26 9.50
N MET A 113 -19.84 -6.41 10.53
CA MET A 113 -20.32 -6.71 11.87
C MET A 113 -21.84 -6.90 11.93
N LYS A 114 -22.61 -6.21 11.08
CA LYS A 114 -24.08 -6.31 11.06
C LYS A 114 -24.61 -7.43 10.17
N ILE A 115 -24.00 -7.64 8.99
CA ILE A 115 -24.49 -8.60 7.99
C ILE A 115 -23.78 -9.96 8.02
N GLY A 116 -22.73 -10.10 8.83
CA GLY A 116 -21.93 -11.32 8.95
C GLY A 116 -20.73 -11.36 7.99
N TRP A 117 -19.63 -11.98 8.43
CA TRP A 117 -18.30 -11.84 7.83
C TRP A 117 -18.05 -12.62 6.53
N PHE A 118 -19.08 -13.27 5.95
CA PHE A 118 -18.91 -14.34 4.95
C PHE A 118 -18.22 -13.94 3.63
N ASN A 119 -17.95 -12.66 3.37
CA ASN A 119 -17.18 -12.18 2.22
C ASN A 119 -16.47 -10.84 2.48
N CYS A 120 -15.95 -10.63 3.69
CA CYS A 120 -15.34 -9.34 4.01
C CYS A 120 -14.01 -9.08 3.26
N TYR A 121 -13.20 -10.12 3.05
CA TYR A 121 -11.89 -10.05 2.41
C TYR A 121 -11.90 -9.51 0.97
N PRO A 122 -12.80 -9.96 0.07
CA PRO A 122 -12.95 -9.34 -1.25
C PRO A 122 -13.00 -7.80 -1.23
N PHE A 123 -13.70 -7.20 -0.27
CA PHE A 123 -13.80 -5.75 -0.15
C PHE A 123 -12.48 -5.12 0.30
N TYR A 124 -11.80 -5.71 1.29
CA TYR A 124 -10.48 -5.23 1.71
C TYR A 124 -9.47 -5.32 0.55
N ILE A 125 -9.46 -6.43 -0.18
CA ILE A 125 -8.59 -6.62 -1.35
C ILE A 125 -8.91 -5.58 -2.45
N MET A 126 -10.18 -5.30 -2.68
CA MET A 126 -10.61 -4.29 -3.66
C MET A 126 -10.08 -2.89 -3.33
N PHE A 127 -10.15 -2.47 -2.06
CA PHE A 127 -9.59 -1.20 -1.60
C PHE A 127 -8.07 -1.18 -1.62
N TYR A 128 -7.40 -2.30 -1.30
CA TYR A 128 -5.95 -2.42 -1.52
C TYR A 128 -5.60 -2.28 -3.01
N GLY A 129 -6.41 -2.84 -3.90
CA GLY A 129 -6.27 -2.70 -5.35
C GLY A 129 -6.38 -1.25 -5.81
N LEU A 130 -7.40 -0.54 -5.34
CA LEU A 130 -7.57 0.90 -5.60
C LEU A 130 -6.38 1.72 -5.08
N GLY A 131 -6.01 1.50 -3.82
CA GLY A 131 -4.89 2.18 -3.18
C GLY A 131 -3.58 1.94 -3.94
N SER A 132 -3.27 0.71 -4.30
CA SER A 132 -2.06 0.36 -5.04
C SER A 132 -2.06 0.91 -6.47
N PHE A 133 -3.19 0.82 -7.19
CA PHE A 133 -3.33 1.37 -8.55
C PHE A 133 -3.10 2.88 -8.58
N VAL A 134 -3.82 3.63 -7.74
CA VAL A 134 -3.70 5.09 -7.67
C VAL A 134 -2.30 5.47 -7.19
N SER A 135 -1.75 4.74 -6.23
CA SER A 135 -0.37 4.92 -5.77
C SER A 135 0.64 4.78 -6.90
N GLY A 136 0.51 3.73 -7.72
CA GLY A 136 1.34 3.50 -8.89
C GLY A 136 1.22 4.61 -9.93
N ARG A 137 0.03 5.18 -10.13
CA ARG A 137 -0.17 6.32 -11.04
C ARG A 137 0.45 7.61 -10.52
N ILE A 138 0.30 7.92 -9.23
CA ILE A 138 0.91 9.08 -8.58
C ILE A 138 2.45 8.99 -8.63
N LEU A 139 2.99 7.80 -8.36
CA LEU A 139 4.43 7.55 -8.35
C LEU A 139 5.02 7.24 -9.73
N ARG A 140 4.18 7.14 -10.77
CA ARG A 140 4.57 6.67 -12.11
C ARG A 140 5.35 5.34 -12.07
N PHE A 141 4.91 4.43 -11.20
CA PHE A 141 5.57 3.16 -10.94
C PHE A 141 4.66 1.99 -11.36
N THR A 142 4.91 1.46 -12.55
CA THR A 142 4.10 0.42 -13.19
C THR A 142 3.88 -0.83 -12.34
N PRO A 143 4.85 -1.35 -11.56
CA PRO A 143 4.60 -2.54 -10.74
C PRO A 143 3.47 -2.37 -9.71
N LEU A 144 3.29 -1.17 -9.14
CA LEU A 144 2.14 -0.89 -8.27
C LEU A 144 0.82 -0.87 -9.06
N VAL A 145 0.83 -0.35 -10.29
CA VAL A 145 -0.36 -0.35 -11.16
C VAL A 145 -0.79 -1.77 -11.49
N VAL A 146 0.16 -2.62 -11.87
CA VAL A 146 -0.09 -4.04 -12.16
C VAL A 146 -0.56 -4.78 -10.89
N GLY A 147 0.08 -4.54 -9.75
CA GLY A 147 -0.35 -5.10 -8.47
C GLY A 147 -1.78 -4.72 -8.09
N GLY A 148 -2.19 -3.47 -8.34
CA GLY A 148 -3.57 -3.03 -8.15
C GLY A 148 -4.59 -3.76 -9.03
N ILE A 149 -4.26 -3.98 -10.31
CA ILE A 149 -5.12 -4.73 -11.24
C ILE A 149 -5.22 -6.20 -10.81
N ILE A 150 -4.11 -6.81 -10.40
CA ILE A 150 -4.10 -8.18 -9.86
C ILE A 150 -4.99 -8.29 -8.62
N ASN A 151 -4.94 -7.30 -7.72
CA ASN A 151 -5.81 -7.29 -6.55
C ASN A 151 -7.29 -7.29 -6.92
N TRP A 152 -7.73 -6.52 -7.92
CA TRP A 152 -9.13 -6.58 -8.33
C TRP A 152 -9.52 -7.94 -8.89
N ALA A 153 -8.64 -8.58 -9.67
CA ALA A 153 -8.87 -9.95 -10.13
C ALA A 153 -8.96 -10.94 -8.94
N LEU A 154 -8.07 -10.81 -7.96
CA LEU A 154 -8.09 -11.62 -6.74
C LEU A 154 -9.31 -11.35 -5.86
N ALA A 155 -9.79 -10.11 -5.79
CA ALA A 155 -10.99 -9.74 -5.05
C ALA A 155 -12.22 -10.44 -5.63
N LEU A 156 -12.36 -10.44 -6.96
CA LEU A 156 -13.41 -11.20 -7.64
C LEU A 156 -13.27 -12.69 -7.36
N ALA A 157 -12.06 -13.25 -7.56
CA ALA A 157 -11.79 -14.66 -7.32
C ALA A 157 -12.14 -15.11 -5.88
N ALA A 158 -11.88 -14.25 -4.88
CA ALA A 158 -12.12 -14.53 -3.47
C ALA A 158 -13.61 -14.67 -3.10
N ILE A 159 -14.55 -14.15 -3.92
CA ILE A 159 -16.00 -14.27 -3.67
C ILE A 159 -16.45 -15.73 -3.75
N TRP A 160 -15.83 -16.52 -4.62
CA TRP A 160 -16.15 -17.95 -4.76
C TRP A 160 -15.36 -18.84 -3.78
N ALA A 161 -14.44 -18.26 -3.01
CA ALA A 161 -13.68 -19.00 -2.02
C ALA A 161 -14.46 -19.06 -0.69
N PRO A 162 -14.48 -20.23 -0.01
CA PRO A 162 -15.00 -20.31 1.34
C PRO A 162 -14.29 -19.30 2.24
N PHE A 163 -15.01 -18.70 3.21
CA PHE A 163 -14.49 -17.66 4.11
C PHE A 163 -13.09 -17.99 4.65
N GLY A 164 -12.87 -19.26 4.97
CA GLY A 164 -11.62 -19.71 5.51
C GLY A 164 -10.38 -19.56 4.62
N TYR A 165 -10.54 -19.60 3.31
CA TYR A 165 -9.45 -19.45 2.36
C TYR A 165 -9.29 -18.00 1.89
N GLN A 166 -10.27 -17.12 2.13
CA GLN A 166 -10.19 -15.72 1.71
C GLN A 166 -8.98 -14.94 2.29
N PRO A 167 -8.49 -15.19 3.53
CA PRO A 167 -7.24 -14.60 4.00
C PRO A 167 -6.04 -14.90 3.09
N LEU A 168 -6.00 -16.05 2.41
CA LEU A 168 -4.91 -16.39 1.49
C LEU A 168 -4.97 -15.56 0.20
N PHE A 169 -6.17 -15.24 -0.29
CA PHE A 169 -6.33 -14.30 -1.41
C PHE A 169 -5.84 -12.90 -1.02
N ALA A 170 -6.10 -12.47 0.22
CA ALA A 170 -5.57 -11.21 0.73
C ALA A 170 -4.04 -11.25 0.89
N ALA A 171 -3.49 -12.36 1.36
CA ALA A 171 -2.03 -12.57 1.42
C ALA A 171 -1.40 -12.46 0.02
N ALA A 172 -1.97 -13.14 -0.98
CA ALA A 172 -1.53 -13.05 -2.37
C ALA A 172 -1.63 -11.61 -2.91
N ALA A 173 -2.75 -10.92 -2.64
CA ALA A 173 -2.94 -9.53 -3.03
C ALA A 173 -1.83 -8.62 -2.46
N LEU A 174 -1.48 -8.77 -1.18
CA LEU A 174 -0.41 -7.99 -0.54
C LEU A 174 0.97 -8.30 -1.14
N LEU A 175 1.23 -9.55 -1.52
CA LEU A 175 2.48 -9.90 -2.19
C LEU A 175 2.64 -9.11 -3.50
N PHE A 176 1.62 -9.10 -4.36
CA PHE A 176 1.68 -8.46 -5.67
C PHE A 176 1.54 -6.93 -5.62
N SER A 177 0.80 -6.39 -4.66
CA SER A 177 0.49 -4.96 -4.61
C SER A 177 1.36 -4.15 -3.65
N TYR A 178 2.02 -4.78 -2.68
CA TYR A 178 2.78 -4.11 -1.64
C TYR A 178 4.22 -4.62 -1.53
N ILE A 179 4.41 -5.93 -1.33
CA ILE A 179 5.72 -6.49 -0.99
C ILE A 179 6.64 -6.47 -2.21
N ILE A 180 6.23 -7.07 -3.33
CA ILE A 180 7.02 -7.10 -4.56
C ILE A 180 7.28 -5.66 -5.06
N PRO A 181 6.26 -4.79 -5.25
CA PRO A 181 6.51 -3.42 -5.68
C PRO A 181 7.33 -2.63 -4.66
N GLY A 182 7.14 -2.85 -3.35
CA GLY A 182 7.90 -2.18 -2.29
C GLY A 182 9.39 -2.52 -2.32
N HIS A 183 9.74 -3.79 -2.55
CA HIS A 183 11.14 -4.20 -2.72
C HIS A 183 11.73 -3.67 -4.04
N LEU A 184 10.96 -3.67 -5.13
CA LEU A 184 11.39 -3.09 -6.40
C LEU A 184 11.63 -1.58 -6.28
N LEU A 185 10.71 -0.85 -5.63
CA LEU A 185 10.87 0.56 -5.29
C LEU A 185 12.16 0.79 -4.50
N ARG A 186 12.46 -0.06 -3.51
CA ARG A 186 13.69 0.03 -2.72
C ARG A 186 14.95 -0.31 -3.52
N SER A 187 14.90 -1.28 -4.43
CA SER A 187 16.04 -1.66 -5.26
C SER A 187 16.40 -0.59 -6.30
N SER A 188 15.41 0.09 -6.87
CA SER A 188 15.62 1.24 -7.77
C SER A 188 16.36 2.42 -7.12
N GLN A 189 16.47 2.41 -5.79
CA GLN A 189 17.28 3.37 -5.02
C GLN A 189 18.78 3.03 -5.07
N ARG A 190 19.13 1.74 -5.11
CA ARG A 190 20.53 1.26 -4.96
C ARG A 190 21.31 1.26 -6.26
N GLU A 191 20.67 1.05 -7.40
CA GLU A 191 21.34 1.10 -8.71
C GLU A 191 21.70 2.52 -9.17
N SER A 192 21.30 3.56 -8.42
CA SER A 192 21.50 4.96 -8.79
C SER A 192 22.29 5.76 -7.73
N ALA A 193 22.86 5.10 -6.73
CA ALA A 193 23.74 5.65 -5.72
C ALA A 193 25.16 5.12 -5.94
#